data_AF-A0A8T7GX39-F1
#
_entry.id   AF-A0A8T7GX39-F1
#
_cell.length_a   1.000
_cell.length_b   1.000
_cell.length_c   1.000
_cell.angle_alpha   90.00
_cell.angle_beta   90.00
_cell.angle_gamma   90.00
#
_symmetry.space_group_name_H-M   'P 1'
#
loop_
_entity.id
_entity.type
_entity.pdbx_description
1 polymer ?
#
loop_
_entity_poly.entity_id
_entity_poly.type
_entity_poly.pdbx_seq_one_letter_code
_entity_poly.pdbx_strand_id
1 'polypeptide(L)' 'MKAKELREKSDEELKELLEQTRLDLIKVPKNKRRPLRRLIARILTILRERGNQVG' A
#
# COMPACT_ATOMS: atom_id res chain seq x y z
N MET A 1 3.72 9.20 -2.13
CA MET A 1 4.49 8.12 -2.77
C MET A 1 4.05 7.93 -4.21
N LYS A 2 5.01 7.94 -5.12
CA LYS A 2 4.80 7.59 -6.52
C LYS A 2 4.73 6.07 -6.66
N ALA A 3 4.00 5.56 -7.65
CA ALA A 3 3.89 4.11 -7.87
C ALA A 3 5.25 3.45 -8.16
N LYS A 4 6.20 4.21 -8.74
CA LYS A 4 7.57 3.76 -8.99
C LYS A 4 8.32 3.40 -7.70
N GLU A 5 8.25 4.27 -6.69
CA GLU A 5 8.88 4.04 -5.36
C GLU A 5 8.33 2.78 -4.68
N LEU A 6 7.03 2.50 -4.83
CA LEU A 6 6.42 1.29 -4.26
C LEU A 6 6.89 0.01 -4.97
N ARG A 7 7.21 0.08 -6.27
CA ARG A 7 7.68 -1.08 -7.04
C ARG A 7 9.13 -1.47 -6.74
N GLU A 8 9.91 -0.55 -6.18
CA GLU A 8 11.30 -0.78 -5.78
C GLU A 8 11.42 -1.44 -4.39
N LYS A 9 10.35 -1.42 -3.58
CA LYS A 9 10.30 -2.02 -2.24
C LYS A 9 10.20 -3.55 -2.28
N SER A 10 10.71 -4.23 -1.27
CA SER A 10 10.47 -5.67 -1.05
C SER A 10 9.01 -5.95 -0.67
N ASP A 11 8.60 -7.23 -0.72
CA ASP A 11 7.25 -7.62 -0.31
C ASP A 11 7.02 -7.39 1.20
N GLU A 12 8.01 -7.68 2.04
CA GLU A 12 7.98 -7.36 3.48
C GLU A 12 7.83 -5.85 3.72
N GLU A 13 8.60 -5.00 3.04
CA GLU A 13 8.46 -3.54 3.18
C GLU A 13 7.08 -3.05 2.74
N LEU A 14 6.49 -3.65 1.70
CA LEU A 14 5.14 -3.34 1.25
C LEU A 14 4.08 -3.78 2.27
N LYS A 15 4.27 -4.94 2.92
CA LYS A 15 3.39 -5.40 4.00
C LYS A 15 3.48 -4.49 5.23
N GLU A 16 4.67 -4.10 5.65
CA GLU A 16 4.88 -3.15 6.74
C GLU A 16 4.23 -1.80 6.45
N LEU A 17 4.45 -1.27 5.23
CA LEU A 17 3.84 -0.01 4.80
C LEU A 17 2.31 -0.11 4.74
N LEU A 18 1.76 -1.24 4.30
CA LEU A 18 0.33 -1.49 4.29
C LEU A 18 -0.25 -1.43 5.71
N GLU A 19 0.41 -2.07 6.67
CA GLU A 19 -0.04 -2.12 8.06
C GLU A 19 0.03 -0.73 8.71
N GLN A 20 1.14 0.00 8.50
CA GLN A 20 1.26 1.38 8.96
C GLN A 20 0.16 2.28 8.36
N THR A 21 -0.09 2.15 7.05
CA THR A 21 -1.12 2.94 6.37
C THR A 21 -2.53 2.63 6.89
N ARG A 22 -2.81 1.39 7.30
CA ARG A 22 -4.09 1.01 7.93
C ARG A 22 -4.24 1.64 9.31
N LEU A 23 -3.18 1.64 10.13
CA LEU A 23 -3.20 2.30 11.43
C LEU A 23 -3.44 3.81 11.28
N ASP A 24 -2.79 4.44 10.29
CA ASP A 24 -2.98 5.87 10.01
C ASP A 24 -4.40 6.18 9.51
N LEU A 25 -5.01 5.26 8.74
CA LEU A 25 -6.39 5.40 8.25
C LEU A 25 -7.39 5.56 9.40
N ILE A 26 -7.18 4.83 10.51
CA ILE A 26 -8.02 4.88 11.71
C ILE A 26 -7.87 6.24 12.38
N LYS A 27 -6.64 6.75 12.48
CA LYS A 27 -6.29 8.01 13.15
C LYS A 27 -6.76 9.25 12.40
N VAL A 28 -6.94 9.19 11.07
CA VAL A 28 -7.33 10.37 10.28
C VAL A 28 -8.86 10.50 10.08
N PRO A 29 -9.38 11.74 10.01
CA PRO A 29 -10.80 12.01 9.72
C PRO A 29 -11.23 11.51 8.33
N LYS A 30 -12.53 11.18 8.16
CA LYS A 30 -13.08 10.54 6.95
C LYS A 30 -12.75 11.27 5.64
N ASN A 31 -12.74 12.60 5.66
CA ASN A 31 -12.40 13.47 4.53
C ASN A 31 -10.91 13.42 4.14
N LYS A 32 -10.01 13.03 5.05
CA LYS A 32 -8.57 12.86 4.82
C LYS A 32 -8.15 11.41 4.54
N ARG A 33 -9.07 10.44 4.66
CA ARG A 33 -8.79 9.01 4.39
C ARG A 33 -8.58 8.67 2.90
N ARG A 34 -9.08 9.49 1.97
CA ARG A 34 -9.02 9.22 0.51
C ARG A 34 -7.58 8.93 0.00
N PRO A 35 -6.56 9.74 0.30
CA PRO A 35 -5.19 9.45 -0.10
C PRO A 35 -4.65 8.13 0.48
N LEU A 36 -4.93 7.83 1.75
CA LEU A 36 -4.49 6.58 2.39
C LEU A 36 -5.16 5.36 1.78
N ARG A 37 -6.46 5.41 1.47
CA ARG A 37 -7.15 4.32 0.74
C ARG A 37 -6.54 4.06 -0.63
N ARG A 38 -6.15 5.12 -1.36
CA ARG A 38 -5.46 4.97 -2.65
C ARG A 38 -4.08 4.34 -2.49
N LEU A 39 -3.36 4.69 -1.43
CA LEU A 39 -2.06 4.10 -1.12
C LEU A 39 -2.20 2.60 -0.81
N ILE A 40 -3.14 2.23 0.04
CA ILE A 40 -3.49 0.83 0.34
C ILE A 40 -3.81 0.06 -0.95
N ALA A 41 -4.68 0.60 -1.80
CA ALA A 41 -5.05 -0.05 -3.06
C ALA A 41 -3.83 -0.28 -3.96
N ARG A 42 -2.93 0.71 -4.09
CA ARG A 42 -1.70 0.58 -4.89
C ARG A 42 -0.77 -0.50 -4.35
N ILE A 43 -0.58 -0.56 -3.03
CA ILE A 43 0.27 -1.58 -2.38
C ILE A 43 -0.29 -2.97 -2.64
N LEU A 44 -1.60 -3.16 -2.44
CA LEU A 44 -2.28 -4.44 -2.69
C LEU A 44 -2.20 -4.87 -4.16
N THR A 45 -2.34 -3.93 -5.10
CA THR A 45 -2.17 -4.22 -6.53
C THR A 45 -0.76 -4.72 -6.83
N ILE A 46 0.28 -4.07 -6.30
CA ILE A 46 1.68 -4.50 -6.53
C ILE A 46 1.94 -5.89 -5.94
N LEU A 47 1.51 -6.13 -4.70
CA LEU A 47 1.65 -7.45 -4.07
C LEU A 47 0.93 -8.55 -4.87
N ARG A 48 -0.25 -8.25 -5.41
CA ARG A 48 -1.00 -9.17 -6.27
C ARG A 48 -0.30 -9.42 -7.61
N GLU A 49 0.18 -8.37 -8.28
CA GLU A 49 0.93 -8.47 -9.54
C GLU A 49 2.16 -9.37 -9.36
N ARG A 50 2.91 -9.20 -8.26
CA ARG A 50 4.08 -10.04 -7.94
C ARG A 50 3.71 -11.49 -7.66
N GLY A 51 2.66 -11.73 -6.86
CA GLY A 51 2.18 -13.08 -6.58
C GLY A 51 1.73 -13.82 -7.85
N ASN A 52 1.11 -13.12 -8.80
CA ASN A 52 0.71 -13.69 -10.08
C ASN A 52 1.89 -13.95 -11.03
N GLN A 53 3.05 -13.34 -10.81
CA GLN A 53 4.25 -13.52 -11.66
C GLN A 53 5.08 -14.76 -11.24
N VAL A 54 4.87 -15.27 -10.03
CA VAL A 54 5.54 -16.49 -9.51
C VAL A 54 4.73 -17.76 -9.82
N GLY A 55 3.44 -17.62 -10.16
CA GLY A 55 2.54 -18.73 -10.49
C GLY A 55 2.38 -19.00 -11.98
#